data_AF-A0A316U7X1-F1
#
_entry.id   AF-A0A316U7X1-F1
#
_cell.length_a   1.000
_cell.length_b   1.000
_cell.length_c   1.000
_cell.angle_alpha   90.00
_cell.angle_beta   90.00
_cell.angle_gamma   90.00
#
_symmetry.space_group_name_H-M   'P 1'
#
loop_
_entity.id
_entity.type
_entity.pdbx_description
1 polymer ?
#
loop_
_entity_poly.entity_id
_entity_poly.type
_entity_poly.pdbx_seq_one_letter_code
_entity_poly.pdbx_strand_id
1 'polypeptide(L)'
;MKLAAGAASAQKKARRKARTKARKARMALAQEELLASSSSSNNPALLPASSQVDFLRKEMRKAPAWKDLSEIEIGERGLREDEVVETIGWKGGRELLDLCAFVKRFATLPPPVTKDKDEEEDEGDNRKGAPSVLVLTNNALRAAHIARELRNLLPGGSTKEAAPTGKPNKAKRQKGEETKEDTTGSNKEEDASTTVSASTQQPLQIAKLFSRHFTPAQQVSFLATHRVLAGAGTPQRIALLLSKPREIAFTLDVSRLTTLVLDAGWKDEKTRSLLDEQGAREGLVEIWEKIRERKGMGQVKVILF
;
A
#
# COMPACT_ATOMS: atom_id res chain seq x y z
N MET A 1 41.74 -57.27 11.20
CA MET A 1 40.29 -57.07 10.94
C MET A 1 39.72 -55.67 11.22
N LYS A 2 40.52 -54.60 11.49
CA LYS A 2 39.98 -53.25 11.81
C LYS A 2 39.87 -52.26 10.63
N LEU A 3 40.32 -52.61 9.42
CA LEU A 3 40.35 -51.68 8.28
C LEU A 3 39.04 -51.62 7.47
N ALA A 4 38.14 -52.60 7.60
CA ALA A 4 36.90 -52.67 6.80
C ALA A 4 35.75 -51.79 7.34
N ALA A 5 35.71 -51.52 8.65
CA ALA A 5 34.61 -50.78 9.27
C ALA A 5 34.64 -49.26 8.99
N GLY A 6 35.83 -48.67 8.81
CA GLY A 6 35.99 -47.24 8.52
C GLY A 6 35.54 -46.86 7.10
N ALA A 7 35.80 -47.73 6.12
CA ALA A 7 35.41 -47.53 4.73
C ALA A 7 33.88 -47.52 4.53
N ALA A 8 33.15 -48.39 5.23
CA ALA A 8 31.68 -48.47 5.13
C ALA A 8 30.98 -47.21 5.69
N SER A 9 31.49 -46.62 6.77
CA SER A 9 30.96 -45.38 7.36
C SER A 9 31.21 -44.16 6.47
N ALA A 10 32.39 -44.09 5.85
CA ALA A 10 32.74 -43.04 4.89
C ALA A 10 31.85 -43.08 3.63
N GLN A 11 31.60 -44.27 3.07
CA GLN A 11 30.70 -44.46 1.93
C GLN A 11 29.26 -44.04 2.26
N LYS A 12 28.74 -44.35 3.46
CA LYS A 12 27.38 -43.94 3.88
C LYS A 12 27.24 -42.42 3.98
N LYS A 13 28.26 -41.73 4.49
CA LYS A 13 28.28 -40.25 4.60
C LYS A 13 28.37 -39.57 3.23
N ALA A 14 29.17 -40.12 2.31
CA ALA A 14 29.28 -39.63 0.94
C ALA A 14 27.95 -39.76 0.17
N ARG A 15 27.28 -40.92 0.29
CA ARG A 15 25.98 -41.18 -0.35
C ARG A 15 24.88 -40.24 0.16
N ARG A 16 24.89 -39.89 1.46
CA ARG A 16 23.92 -38.93 2.04
C ARG A 16 24.13 -37.51 1.51
N LYS A 17 25.39 -37.05 1.39
CA LYS A 17 25.73 -35.74 0.83
C LYS A 17 25.40 -35.64 -0.67
N ALA A 18 25.61 -36.71 -1.43
CA ALA A 18 25.23 -36.77 -2.84
C ALA A 18 23.71 -36.64 -3.02
N ARG A 19 22.93 -37.36 -2.20
CA ARG A 19 21.45 -37.31 -2.24
C ARG A 19 20.89 -35.93 -1.88
N THR A 20 21.46 -35.25 -0.89
CA THR A 20 21.04 -33.87 -0.54
C THR A 20 21.43 -32.86 -1.61
N LYS A 21 22.62 -32.99 -2.21
CA LYS A 21 23.04 -32.13 -3.34
C LYS A 21 22.14 -32.33 -4.57
N ALA A 22 21.81 -33.57 -4.91
CA ALA A 22 20.89 -33.90 -5.99
C ALA A 22 19.47 -33.36 -5.73
N ARG A 23 18.97 -33.45 -4.49
CA ARG A 23 17.67 -32.86 -4.13
C ARG A 23 17.68 -31.34 -4.27
N LYS A 24 18.75 -30.67 -3.83
CA LYS A 24 18.88 -29.21 -3.95
C LYS A 24 19.00 -28.76 -5.41
N ALA A 25 19.75 -29.50 -6.23
CA ALA A 25 19.86 -29.24 -7.67
C ALA A 25 18.51 -29.44 -8.39
N ARG A 26 17.76 -30.50 -8.04
CA ARG A 26 16.43 -30.74 -8.61
C ARG A 26 15.40 -29.67 -8.20
N MET A 27 15.49 -29.16 -6.97
CA MET A 27 14.66 -28.03 -6.54
C MET A 27 15.03 -26.73 -7.26
N ALA A 28 16.32 -26.47 -7.50
CA ALA A 28 16.77 -25.31 -8.26
C ALA A 28 16.33 -25.38 -9.73
N LEU A 29 16.46 -26.54 -10.37
CA LEU A 29 15.98 -26.79 -11.74
C LEU A 29 14.45 -26.65 -11.84
N ALA A 30 13.70 -27.21 -10.89
CA ALA A 30 12.23 -27.04 -10.86
C ALA A 30 11.82 -25.57 -10.65
N GLN A 31 12.60 -24.81 -9.88
CA GLN A 31 12.39 -23.37 -9.70
C GLN A 31 12.73 -22.58 -10.98
N GLU A 32 13.79 -22.95 -11.68
CA GLU A 32 14.20 -22.35 -12.95
C GLU A 32 13.21 -22.67 -14.08
N GLU A 33 12.69 -23.90 -14.13
CA GLU A 33 11.65 -24.32 -15.08
C GLU A 33 10.29 -23.65 -14.81
N LEU A 34 9.95 -23.45 -13.53
CA LEU A 34 8.78 -22.67 -13.12
C LEU A 34 8.93 -21.18 -13.47
N LEU A 35 10.15 -20.66 -13.42
CA LEU A 35 10.50 -19.30 -13.83
C LEU A 35 10.44 -19.14 -15.36
N ALA A 36 10.96 -20.10 -16.12
CA ALA A 36 10.98 -20.10 -17.58
C ALA A 36 9.59 -20.31 -18.21
N SER A 37 8.71 -21.06 -17.55
CA SER A 37 7.30 -21.20 -17.96
C SER A 37 6.42 -19.99 -17.62
N SER A 38 6.93 -19.01 -16.87
CA SER A 38 6.17 -17.83 -16.42
C SER A 38 6.29 -16.61 -17.35
N SER A 39 7.05 -16.69 -18.44
CA SER A 39 7.50 -15.51 -19.18
C SER A 39 6.44 -14.84 -20.08
N SER A 40 5.28 -15.45 -20.36
CA SER A 40 4.21 -14.77 -21.15
C SER A 40 2.75 -15.13 -20.83
N SER A 41 2.41 -15.95 -19.82
CA SER A 41 1.01 -16.43 -19.66
C SER A 41 0.44 -16.49 -18.24
N ASN A 42 1.15 -16.05 -17.19
CA ASN A 42 0.69 -16.18 -15.80
C ASN A 42 0.46 -14.85 -15.08
N ASN A 43 0.44 -13.72 -15.78
CA ASN A 43 0.13 -12.42 -15.17
C ASN A 43 -1.40 -12.23 -15.11
N PRO A 44 -2.03 -12.20 -13.92
CA PRO A 44 -3.47 -12.03 -13.81
C PRO A 44 -3.95 -10.68 -14.37
N ALA A 45 -3.10 -9.65 -14.44
CA ALA A 45 -3.42 -8.35 -15.01
C ALA A 45 -3.64 -8.35 -16.53
N LEU A 46 -3.23 -9.43 -17.22
CA LEU A 46 -3.39 -9.60 -18.67
C LEU A 46 -4.57 -10.51 -19.03
N LEU A 47 -5.36 -10.94 -18.04
CA LEU A 47 -6.55 -11.76 -18.24
C LEU A 47 -7.79 -10.88 -18.51
N PRO A 48 -8.85 -11.41 -19.16
CA PRO A 48 -10.15 -10.74 -19.29
C PRO A 48 -10.79 -10.44 -17.93
N ALA A 49 -11.67 -9.45 -17.86
CA ALA A 49 -12.29 -9.01 -16.60
C ALA A 49 -12.95 -10.17 -15.82
N SER A 50 -13.72 -11.04 -16.49
CA SER A 50 -14.30 -12.26 -15.91
C SER A 50 -13.25 -13.16 -15.26
N SER A 51 -12.16 -13.46 -15.96
CA SER A 51 -11.06 -14.28 -15.45
C SER A 51 -10.29 -13.60 -14.31
N GLN A 52 -10.18 -12.27 -14.31
CA GLN A 52 -9.60 -11.51 -13.20
C GLN A 52 -10.47 -11.61 -11.94
N VAL A 53 -11.80 -11.53 -12.07
CA VAL A 53 -12.73 -11.72 -10.97
C VAL A 53 -12.61 -13.12 -10.39
N ASP A 54 -12.60 -14.15 -11.24
CA ASP A 54 -12.47 -15.54 -10.79
C ASP A 54 -11.15 -15.77 -10.05
N PHE A 55 -10.05 -15.23 -10.58
CA PHE A 55 -8.75 -15.26 -9.92
C PHE A 55 -8.81 -14.59 -8.53
N LEU A 56 -9.34 -13.37 -8.44
CA LEU A 56 -9.41 -12.64 -7.17
C LEU A 56 -10.31 -13.34 -6.16
N ARG A 57 -11.50 -13.80 -6.56
CA ARG A 57 -12.41 -14.55 -5.68
C ARG A 57 -11.77 -15.83 -5.17
N LYS A 58 -11.07 -16.57 -6.04
CA LYS A 58 -10.32 -17.77 -5.67
C LYS A 58 -9.23 -17.46 -4.65
N GLU A 59 -8.47 -16.39 -4.83
CA GLU A 59 -7.44 -16.00 -3.87
C GLU A 59 -8.04 -15.50 -2.55
N MET A 60 -9.07 -14.64 -2.60
CA MET A 60 -9.75 -14.13 -1.40
C MET A 60 -10.39 -15.25 -0.58
N ARG A 61 -10.93 -16.30 -1.22
CA ARG A 61 -11.46 -17.50 -0.53
C ARG A 61 -10.44 -18.22 0.34
N LYS A 62 -9.14 -18.09 0.04
CA LYS A 62 -8.08 -18.70 0.86
C LYS A 62 -7.83 -17.93 2.17
N ALA A 63 -8.37 -16.71 2.33
CA ALA A 63 -8.26 -15.96 3.57
C ALA A 63 -9.15 -16.62 4.65
N PRO A 64 -8.69 -16.71 5.92
CA PRO A 64 -9.47 -17.31 6.99
C PRO A 64 -10.88 -16.75 7.18
N ALA A 65 -11.10 -15.46 6.93
CA ALA A 65 -12.42 -14.83 7.02
C ALA A 65 -13.40 -15.32 5.94
N TRP A 66 -12.91 -15.80 4.80
CA TRP A 66 -13.72 -16.17 3.63
C TRP A 66 -13.67 -17.67 3.28
N LYS A 67 -12.87 -18.46 4.02
CA LYS A 67 -12.64 -19.89 3.74
C LYS A 67 -13.90 -20.75 3.82
N ASP A 68 -14.84 -20.38 4.71
CA ASP A 68 -16.05 -21.13 5.00
C ASP A 68 -17.29 -20.56 4.26
N LEU A 69 -17.10 -19.54 3.42
CA LEU A 69 -18.20 -18.95 2.64
C LEU A 69 -18.59 -19.87 1.48
N SER A 70 -19.90 -19.97 1.26
CA SER A 70 -20.49 -20.62 0.09
C SER A 70 -20.17 -19.85 -1.20
N GLU A 71 -20.36 -20.49 -2.35
CA GLU A 71 -20.17 -19.81 -3.65
C GLU A 71 -21.13 -18.63 -3.84
N ILE A 72 -22.34 -18.74 -3.31
CA ILE A 72 -23.36 -17.69 -3.35
C ILE A 72 -22.88 -16.48 -2.51
N GLU A 73 -22.43 -16.72 -1.27
CA GLU A 73 -21.90 -15.65 -0.41
C GLU A 73 -20.66 -14.99 -0.99
N ILE A 74 -19.78 -15.75 -1.65
CA ILE A 74 -18.62 -15.20 -2.38
C ILE A 74 -19.09 -14.38 -3.59
N GLY A 75 -20.13 -14.82 -4.28
CA GLY A 75 -20.73 -14.07 -5.39
C GLY A 75 -21.29 -12.72 -4.95
N GLU A 76 -21.91 -12.67 -3.77
CA GLU A 76 -22.53 -11.47 -3.18
C GLU A 76 -21.50 -10.52 -2.53
N ARG A 77 -20.59 -11.07 -1.72
CA ARG A 77 -19.59 -10.28 -0.96
C ARG A 77 -18.35 -9.94 -1.80
N GLY A 78 -17.99 -10.83 -2.72
CA GLY A 78 -16.82 -10.74 -3.58
C GLY A 78 -16.90 -9.60 -4.60
N LEU A 79 -15.84 -9.48 -5.40
CA LEU A 79 -15.83 -8.58 -6.55
C LEU A 79 -16.82 -9.06 -7.61
N ARG A 80 -17.46 -8.14 -8.31
CA ARG A 80 -18.25 -8.41 -9.51
C ARG A 80 -17.48 -7.99 -10.77
N GLU A 81 -17.89 -8.49 -11.93
CA GLU A 81 -17.22 -8.20 -13.20
C GLU A 81 -17.30 -6.72 -13.59
N ASP A 82 -18.43 -6.07 -13.33
CA ASP A 82 -18.61 -4.64 -13.57
C ASP A 82 -17.74 -3.77 -12.65
N GLU A 83 -17.20 -4.33 -11.56
CA GLU A 83 -16.26 -3.66 -10.65
C GLU A 83 -14.81 -3.75 -11.14
N VAL A 84 -14.50 -4.63 -12.08
CA VAL A 84 -13.15 -4.79 -12.62
C VAL A 84 -13.06 -4.06 -13.96
N VAL A 85 -12.07 -3.18 -14.11
CA VAL A 85 -11.81 -2.51 -15.39
C VAL A 85 -10.86 -3.37 -16.21
N GLU A 86 -11.29 -3.74 -17.42
CA GLU A 86 -10.43 -4.45 -18.34
C GLU A 86 -9.30 -3.55 -18.84
N THR A 87 -8.07 -4.05 -18.73
CA THR A 87 -6.85 -3.29 -19.05
C THR A 87 -5.94 -3.99 -20.06
N ILE A 88 -6.43 -5.05 -20.73
CA ILE A 88 -5.66 -5.81 -21.74
C ILE A 88 -5.25 -4.93 -22.91
N GLY A 89 -6.10 -3.97 -23.31
CA GLY A 89 -5.81 -3.03 -24.39
C GLY A 89 -4.72 -2.00 -24.08
N TRP A 90 -4.14 -2.01 -22.88
CA TRP A 90 -3.01 -1.15 -22.52
C TRP A 90 -1.77 -1.49 -23.35
N LYS A 91 -1.21 -0.48 -24.03
CA LYS A 91 -0.03 -0.65 -24.89
C LYS A 91 1.31 -0.41 -24.17
N GLY A 92 1.29 0.23 -23.01
CA GLY A 92 2.49 0.41 -22.20
C GLY A 92 2.88 -0.86 -21.45
N GLY A 93 4.03 -0.85 -20.79
CA GLY A 93 4.45 -1.96 -19.95
C GLY A 93 3.60 -2.12 -18.69
N ARG A 94 3.82 -3.24 -17.98
CA ARG A 94 3.33 -3.49 -16.61
C ARG A 94 4.45 -3.32 -15.58
N GLU A 95 5.35 -2.38 -15.86
CA GLU A 95 6.51 -2.08 -15.01
C GLU A 95 6.30 -0.79 -14.25
N LEU A 96 7.10 -0.55 -13.21
CA LEU A 96 6.94 0.61 -12.35
C LEU A 96 6.90 1.94 -13.14
N LEU A 97 7.72 2.06 -14.18
CA LEU A 97 7.81 3.27 -15.01
C LEU A 97 6.50 3.60 -15.75
N ASP A 98 5.68 2.58 -16.07
CA ASP A 98 4.40 2.75 -16.75
C ASP A 98 3.25 3.04 -15.79
N LEU A 99 3.44 2.83 -14.48
CA LEU A 99 2.37 2.86 -13.49
C LEU A 99 1.61 4.19 -13.50
N CYS A 100 2.32 5.32 -13.59
CA CYS A 100 1.67 6.63 -13.57
C CYS A 100 0.78 6.83 -14.81
N ALA A 101 1.26 6.46 -16.00
CA ALA A 101 0.49 6.53 -17.24
C ALA A 101 -0.70 5.57 -17.22
N PHE A 102 -0.49 4.36 -16.70
CA PHE A 102 -1.53 3.35 -16.50
C PHE A 102 -2.65 3.84 -15.58
N VAL A 103 -2.30 4.38 -14.40
CA VAL A 103 -3.27 4.94 -13.44
C VAL A 103 -4.03 6.11 -14.06
N LYS A 104 -3.35 7.03 -14.77
CA LYS A 104 -4.04 8.13 -15.48
C LYS A 104 -5.04 7.65 -16.52
N ARG A 105 -4.79 6.51 -17.16
CA ARG A 105 -5.64 5.97 -18.22
C ARG A 105 -6.90 5.28 -17.70
N PHE A 106 -6.77 4.52 -16.60
CA PHE A 106 -7.81 3.60 -16.14
C PHE A 106 -8.44 3.97 -14.78
N ALA A 107 -7.76 4.77 -13.96
CA ALA A 107 -8.32 5.24 -12.70
C ALA A 107 -9.22 6.47 -12.91
N THR A 108 -10.26 6.59 -12.09
CA THR A 108 -11.11 7.79 -12.07
C THR A 108 -10.49 8.80 -11.10
N LEU A 109 -9.68 9.71 -11.63
CA LEU A 109 -9.04 10.76 -10.83
C LEU A 109 -9.99 11.96 -10.63
N PRO A 110 -9.93 12.64 -9.47
CA PRO A 110 -10.68 13.88 -9.27
C PRO A 110 -10.23 14.94 -10.29
N PRO A 111 -11.12 15.85 -10.69
CA PRO A 111 -10.76 16.92 -11.62
C PRO A 111 -9.59 17.74 -11.07
N PRO A 112 -8.71 18.27 -11.94
CA PRO A 112 -7.66 19.18 -11.50
C PRO A 112 -8.28 20.34 -10.75
N VAL A 113 -7.73 20.68 -9.58
CA VAL A 113 -8.14 21.88 -8.85
C VAL A 113 -7.61 23.07 -9.64
N THR A 114 -8.47 23.66 -10.48
CA THR A 114 -8.20 24.94 -11.13
C THR A 114 -8.36 26.04 -10.10
N LYS A 115 -7.44 27.00 -10.08
CA LYS A 115 -7.46 28.14 -9.15
C LYS A 115 -8.67 29.08 -9.33
N ASP A 116 -9.47 28.85 -10.37
CA ASP A 116 -10.45 29.79 -10.88
C ASP A 116 -11.90 29.30 -10.75
N LYS A 117 -12.19 28.28 -9.92
CA LYS A 117 -13.57 27.86 -9.64
C LYS A 117 -13.99 28.30 -8.25
N ASP A 118 -15.14 28.96 -8.23
CA ASP A 118 -15.74 29.72 -7.15
C ASP A 118 -15.65 29.01 -5.80
N GLU A 119 -15.26 29.80 -4.80
CA GLU A 119 -15.02 29.43 -3.41
C GLU A 119 -16.30 28.99 -2.66
N GLU A 120 -17.44 28.88 -3.35
CA GLU A 120 -18.77 28.73 -2.76
C GLU A 120 -19.23 27.26 -2.58
N GLU A 121 -18.50 26.26 -3.08
CA GLU A 121 -18.78 24.83 -2.79
C GLU A 121 -17.71 24.14 -1.91
N ASP A 122 -16.61 24.82 -1.57
CA ASP A 122 -15.45 24.21 -0.88
C ASP A 122 -15.54 24.31 0.67
N GLU A 123 -16.71 24.64 1.23
CA GLU A 123 -16.94 24.72 2.69
C GLU A 123 -16.96 23.34 3.40
N GLY A 124 -16.59 22.24 2.73
CA GLY A 124 -16.57 20.91 3.32
C GLY A 124 -15.42 19.98 2.90
N ASP A 125 -14.56 20.35 1.94
CA ASP A 125 -13.61 19.40 1.33
C ASP A 125 -12.27 19.31 2.09
N ASN A 126 -12.38 18.93 3.36
CA ASN A 126 -11.29 18.48 4.21
C ASN A 126 -10.79 17.10 3.72
N ARG A 127 -10.15 17.06 2.53
CA ARG A 127 -9.59 15.87 1.81
C ARG A 127 -8.49 15.10 2.57
N LYS A 128 -8.41 15.27 3.89
CA LYS A 128 -7.34 14.73 4.71
C LYS A 128 -7.51 13.23 4.86
N GLY A 129 -6.45 12.50 4.56
CA GLY A 129 -6.45 11.04 4.71
C GLY A 129 -7.41 10.26 3.81
N ALA A 130 -8.05 10.91 2.82
CA ALA A 130 -9.07 10.32 1.95
C ALA A 130 -8.60 10.21 0.47
N PRO A 131 -7.76 9.22 0.11
CA PRO A 131 -7.25 9.06 -1.25
C PRO A 131 -8.34 8.64 -2.25
N SER A 132 -8.21 9.09 -3.49
CA SER A 132 -9.02 8.61 -4.61
C SER A 132 -8.48 7.31 -5.21
N VAL A 133 -7.16 7.09 -5.12
CA VAL A 133 -6.50 5.88 -5.63
C VAL A 133 -5.69 5.21 -4.54
N LEU A 134 -5.86 3.91 -4.36
CA LEU A 134 -4.99 3.09 -3.51
C LEU A 134 -4.30 2.02 -4.36
N VAL A 135 -2.98 1.89 -4.21
CA VAL A 135 -2.18 0.84 -4.86
C VAL A 135 -1.69 -0.16 -3.82
N LEU A 136 -2.09 -1.42 -3.98
CA LEU A 136 -1.70 -2.52 -3.11
C LEU A 136 -0.56 -3.32 -3.72
N THR A 137 0.49 -3.54 -2.94
CA THR A 137 1.60 -4.46 -3.27
C THR A 137 2.04 -5.20 -2.01
N ASN A 138 2.43 -6.46 -2.11
CA ASN A 138 2.77 -7.24 -0.91
C ASN A 138 4.18 -6.95 -0.35
N ASN A 139 4.99 -6.14 -1.04
CA ASN A 139 6.36 -5.84 -0.63
C ASN A 139 6.52 -4.37 -0.23
N ALA A 140 7.01 -4.10 0.98
CA ALA A 140 7.18 -2.73 1.47
C ALA A 140 8.22 -1.89 0.70
N LEU A 141 9.24 -2.52 0.11
CA LEU A 141 10.20 -1.81 -0.76
C LEU A 141 9.54 -1.44 -2.09
N ARG A 142 8.77 -2.37 -2.68
CA ARG A 142 7.95 -2.10 -3.88
C ARG A 142 6.93 -0.99 -3.60
N ALA A 143 6.25 -1.01 -2.45
CA ALA A 143 5.32 0.04 -2.04
C ALA A 143 5.99 1.41 -1.94
N ALA A 144 7.23 1.49 -1.45
CA ALA A 144 8.01 2.72 -1.41
C ALA A 144 8.33 3.25 -2.82
N HIS A 145 8.68 2.36 -3.75
CA HIS A 145 8.94 2.73 -5.15
C HIS A 145 7.65 3.18 -5.87
N ILE A 146 6.54 2.47 -5.67
CA ILE A 146 5.22 2.86 -6.16
C ILE A 146 4.84 4.25 -5.61
N ALA A 147 4.98 4.48 -4.30
CA ALA A 147 4.69 5.80 -3.70
C ALA A 147 5.53 6.93 -4.30
N ARG A 148 6.78 6.66 -4.71
CA ARG A 148 7.64 7.63 -5.39
C ARG A 148 7.11 7.93 -6.80
N GLU A 149 6.77 6.89 -7.55
CA GLU A 149 6.26 7.02 -8.91
C GLU A 149 4.92 7.75 -8.97
N LEU A 150 4.00 7.46 -8.04
CA LEU A 150 2.70 8.12 -7.97
C LEU A 150 2.78 9.63 -7.73
N ARG A 151 3.92 10.19 -7.32
CA ARG A 151 4.11 11.65 -7.22
C ARG A 151 3.97 12.34 -8.58
N ASN A 152 4.19 11.62 -9.68
CA ASN A 152 3.98 12.10 -11.04
C ASN A 152 2.48 12.29 -11.40
N LEU A 153 1.58 11.91 -10.50
CA LEU A 153 0.15 12.25 -10.56
C LEU A 153 -0.17 13.63 -9.96
N LEU A 154 0.70 14.18 -9.11
CA LEU A 154 0.44 15.45 -8.43
C LEU A 154 0.57 16.64 -9.40
N PRO A 155 -0.25 17.69 -9.25
CA PRO A 155 -0.09 18.94 -9.98
C PRO A 155 1.29 19.55 -9.71
N GLY A 156 2.02 19.95 -10.75
CA GLY A 156 3.34 20.59 -10.62
C GLY A 156 4.54 19.63 -10.55
N GLY A 157 4.34 18.36 -10.89
CA GLY A 157 5.35 17.32 -11.17
C GLY A 157 6.80 17.70 -10.87
N SER A 158 7.20 17.63 -9.59
CA SER A 158 8.61 17.70 -9.23
C SER A 158 8.89 16.90 -7.96
N THR A 159 9.90 16.06 -8.08
CA THR A 159 10.53 15.21 -7.08
C THR A 159 11.19 16.06 -5.99
N LYS A 160 10.42 16.53 -4.99
CA LYS A 160 11.01 16.97 -3.71
C LYS A 160 10.68 15.97 -2.61
N GLU A 161 11.71 15.25 -2.21
CA GLU A 161 11.70 14.31 -1.10
C GLU A 161 11.56 15.10 0.21
N ALA A 162 10.37 15.09 0.81
CA ALA A 162 10.24 15.42 2.22
C ALA A 162 10.85 14.29 3.05
N ALA A 163 12.13 14.44 3.40
CA ALA A 163 12.79 13.64 4.43
C ALA A 163 12.37 14.15 5.82
N PRO A 164 12.22 13.27 6.81
CA PRO A 164 12.02 13.68 8.20
C PRO A 164 13.36 14.19 8.76
N THR A 165 13.60 15.49 8.71
CA THR A 165 14.69 16.11 9.46
C THR A 165 14.26 16.28 10.92
N GLY A 166 14.62 15.30 11.74
CA GLY A 166 14.59 15.40 13.19
C GLY A 166 15.82 14.71 13.77
N LYS A 167 16.99 15.37 13.68
CA LYS A 167 18.15 14.97 14.50
C LYS A 167 17.85 15.35 15.95
N PRO A 168 18.04 14.46 16.94
CA PRO A 168 17.92 14.85 18.33
C PRO A 168 19.12 15.72 18.71
N ASN A 169 18.86 16.94 19.17
CA ASN A 169 19.89 17.83 19.69
C ASN A 169 20.47 17.22 20.97
N LYS A 170 21.75 16.85 20.92
CA LYS A 170 22.53 16.40 22.08
C LYS A 170 22.92 17.63 22.89
N ALA A 171 22.08 18.04 23.84
CA ALA A 171 22.40 19.11 24.77
C ALA A 171 23.45 18.62 25.78
N LYS A 172 24.59 19.30 25.76
CA LYS A 172 25.77 19.13 26.62
C LYS A 172 25.50 19.81 27.96
N ARG A 173 25.79 19.10 29.05
CA ARG A 173 25.80 19.57 30.45
C ARG A 173 26.64 20.85 30.60
N GLN A 174 26.13 21.81 31.36
CA GLN A 174 26.92 22.64 32.28
C GLN A 174 26.05 23.06 33.47
N LYS A 175 26.71 23.36 34.58
CA LYS A 175 26.30 23.16 35.99
C LYS A 175 26.33 24.51 36.74
N GLY A 176 25.41 24.65 37.71
CA GLY A 176 25.44 25.62 38.82
C GLY A 176 24.52 26.82 38.60
N GLU A 177 23.85 27.41 39.58
CA GLU A 177 23.65 27.18 41.01
C GLU A 177 22.46 28.10 41.45
N GLU A 178 21.76 27.71 42.50
CA GLU A 178 20.67 28.32 43.33
C GLU A 178 20.26 29.81 43.10
N THR A 179 19.01 30.26 43.24
CA THR A 179 18.22 30.31 44.50
C THR A 179 16.77 30.84 44.25
N LYS A 180 15.79 30.30 45.01
CA LYS A 180 14.50 30.81 45.58
C LYS A 180 13.55 31.86 44.95
N GLU A 181 12.26 31.58 45.24
CA GLU A 181 11.12 32.46 45.62
C GLU A 181 10.12 32.99 44.56
N ASP A 182 8.96 32.32 44.56
CA ASP A 182 7.57 32.81 44.81
C ASP A 182 6.90 33.94 44.00
N THR A 183 5.58 33.77 43.86
CA THR A 183 4.52 34.79 43.62
C THR A 183 3.93 34.95 42.19
N THR A 184 2.72 34.40 42.05
CA THR A 184 1.45 35.03 41.61
C THR A 184 1.42 36.06 40.46
N GLY A 185 0.55 35.79 39.46
CA GLY A 185 -0.45 36.78 39.03
C GLY A 185 -0.36 37.33 37.59
N SER A 186 -1.45 37.06 36.86
CA SER A 186 -2.22 38.05 36.09
C SER A 186 -1.83 38.37 34.63
N ASN A 187 -2.79 38.04 33.77
CA ASN A 187 -3.17 38.61 32.48
C ASN A 187 -2.56 39.98 32.13
N LYS A 188 -2.15 40.10 30.87
CA LYS A 188 -2.45 41.29 30.06
C LYS A 188 -2.59 40.91 28.59
N GLU A 189 -3.76 41.25 28.07
CA GLU A 189 -4.08 41.40 26.66
C GLU A 189 -3.12 42.40 26.03
N GLU A 190 -2.58 42.08 24.86
CA GLU A 190 -2.25 43.08 23.86
C GLU A 190 -2.71 42.59 22.48
N ASP A 191 -3.60 43.40 21.93
CA ASP A 191 -4.23 43.33 20.63
C ASP A 191 -3.22 43.83 19.58
N ALA A 192 -2.96 43.02 18.56
CA ALA A 192 -2.23 43.43 17.37
C ALA A 192 -2.70 42.61 16.16
N SER A 193 -3.84 43.05 15.63
CA SER A 193 -4.25 42.88 14.23
C SER A 193 -3.14 43.31 13.26
N THR A 194 -3.13 42.71 12.07
CA THR A 194 -2.27 42.92 10.86
C THR A 194 -1.29 41.73 10.67
N THR A 195 -1.42 40.82 9.71
CA THR A 195 -1.91 40.90 8.33
C THR A 195 -2.39 39.50 7.87
N VAL A 196 -3.63 39.43 7.40
CA VAL A 196 -4.18 38.32 6.61
C VAL A 196 -3.32 38.05 5.37
N SER A 197 -2.72 36.87 5.29
CA SER A 197 -1.86 36.46 4.18
C SER A 197 -2.36 35.12 3.62
N ALA A 198 -3.09 35.21 2.49
CA ALA A 198 -3.39 34.18 1.49
C ALA A 198 -3.55 32.72 1.99
N SER A 199 -4.79 32.22 1.98
CA SER A 199 -5.15 30.81 2.19
C SER A 199 -4.54 29.91 1.10
N THR A 200 -3.24 29.63 1.21
CA THR A 200 -2.56 28.64 0.37
C THR A 200 -3.09 27.27 0.76
N GLN A 201 -4.05 26.73 0.02
CA GLN A 201 -4.54 25.37 0.23
C GLN A 201 -3.33 24.41 0.28
N GLN A 202 -3.24 23.58 1.33
CA GLN A 202 -2.15 22.61 1.49
C GLN A 202 -2.03 21.71 0.25
N PRO A 203 -0.81 21.47 -0.26
CA PRO A 203 -0.60 20.70 -1.49
C PRO A 203 -1.01 19.23 -1.31
N LEU A 204 -1.61 18.66 -2.36
CA LEU A 204 -1.95 17.23 -2.39
C LEU A 204 -0.69 16.37 -2.21
N GLN A 205 -0.83 15.28 -1.44
CA GLN A 205 0.26 14.36 -1.12
C GLN A 205 -0.01 12.94 -1.61
N ILE A 206 1.06 12.14 -1.64
CA ILE A 206 1.00 10.68 -1.80
C ILE A 206 1.24 10.02 -0.45
N ALA A 207 0.29 9.21 0.02
CA ALA A 207 0.41 8.52 1.30
C ALA A 207 1.27 7.25 1.21
N LYS A 208 2.21 7.11 2.16
CA LYS A 208 3.03 5.91 2.35
C LYS A 208 2.38 5.02 3.40
N LEU A 209 1.76 3.93 2.96
CA LEU A 209 0.93 3.05 3.80
C LEU A 209 1.62 1.69 4.01
N PHE A 210 2.89 1.69 4.41
CA PHE A 210 3.71 0.49 4.69
C PHE A 210 4.63 0.72 5.90
N SER A 211 5.24 -0.33 6.45
CA SER A 211 5.94 -0.30 7.76
C SER A 211 7.40 0.18 7.75
N ARG A 212 7.99 0.44 6.58
CA ARG A 212 9.41 0.85 6.48
C ARG A 212 9.56 2.34 6.82
N HIS A 213 10.19 2.62 7.95
CA HIS A 213 10.55 3.96 8.44
C HIS A 213 9.36 4.91 8.66
N PHE A 214 8.14 4.37 8.80
CA PHE A 214 6.94 5.13 9.07
C PHE A 214 5.99 4.29 9.93
N THR A 215 5.81 4.69 11.19
CA THR A 215 5.01 3.92 12.15
C THR A 215 3.51 4.16 11.94
N PRO A 216 2.63 3.26 12.39
CA PRO A 216 1.18 3.48 12.30
C PRO A 216 0.71 4.76 12.97
N ALA A 217 1.33 5.18 14.09
CA ALA A 217 0.99 6.43 14.75
C ALA A 217 1.36 7.65 13.90
N GLN A 218 2.54 7.62 13.27
CA GLN A 218 2.98 8.67 12.37
C GLN A 218 2.11 8.73 11.10
N GLN A 219 1.66 7.58 10.59
CA GLN A 219 0.73 7.51 9.45
C GLN A 219 -0.63 8.13 9.79
N VAL A 220 -1.20 7.82 10.95
CA VAL A 220 -2.44 8.47 11.43
C VAL A 220 -2.25 9.97 11.51
N SER A 221 -1.16 10.46 12.12
CA SER A 221 -0.87 11.91 12.19
C SER A 221 -0.72 12.56 10.80
N PHE A 222 -0.10 11.88 9.85
CA PHE A 222 0.02 12.36 8.47
C PHE A 222 -1.34 12.42 7.77
N LEU A 223 -2.15 11.36 7.87
CA LEU A 223 -3.49 11.31 7.28
C LEU A 223 -4.41 12.36 7.90
N ALA A 224 -4.24 12.67 9.20
CA ALA A 224 -4.98 13.71 9.92
C ALA A 224 -4.72 15.14 9.42
N THR A 225 -3.58 15.37 8.77
CA THR A 225 -3.07 16.73 8.49
C THR A 225 -2.95 17.02 7.00
N HIS A 226 -2.76 15.99 6.17
CA HIS A 226 -2.46 16.15 4.75
C HIS A 226 -3.61 15.68 3.86
N ARG A 227 -3.90 16.47 2.83
CA ARG A 227 -4.78 16.07 1.73
C ARG A 227 -4.08 15.03 0.88
N VAL A 228 -4.72 13.89 0.63
CA VAL A 228 -4.09 12.76 -0.09
C VAL A 228 -4.79 12.52 -1.42
N LEU A 229 -4.03 12.52 -2.51
CA LEU A 229 -4.56 12.14 -3.83
C LEU A 229 -4.59 10.62 -3.98
N ALA A 230 -3.46 9.98 -3.70
CA ALA A 230 -3.30 8.55 -3.82
C ALA A 230 -2.42 7.99 -2.69
N GLY A 231 -2.54 6.70 -2.42
CA GLY A 231 -1.71 6.00 -1.44
C GLY A 231 -1.15 4.70 -1.99
N ALA A 232 0.04 4.31 -1.53
CA ALA A 232 0.64 3.02 -1.85
C ALA A 232 1.06 2.30 -0.58
N GLY A 233 0.74 1.01 -0.48
CA GLY A 233 0.95 0.26 0.75
C GLY A 233 0.82 -1.24 0.62
N THR A 234 1.05 -1.91 1.75
CA THR A 234 0.81 -3.35 1.88
C THR A 234 -0.62 -3.60 2.39
N PRO A 235 -1.28 -4.69 1.97
CA PRO A 235 -2.67 -4.97 2.38
C PRO A 235 -2.86 -4.93 3.90
N GLN A 236 -1.98 -5.58 4.67
CA GLN A 236 -2.04 -5.63 6.13
C GLN A 236 -1.95 -4.23 6.77
N ARG A 237 -1.13 -3.35 6.19
CA ARG A 237 -0.95 -2.01 6.76
C ARG A 237 -2.16 -1.14 6.47
N ILE A 238 -2.69 -1.21 5.25
CA ILE A 238 -3.87 -0.46 4.85
C ILE A 238 -5.08 -0.94 5.65
N ALA A 239 -5.29 -2.25 5.75
CA ALA A 239 -6.31 -2.86 6.59
C ALA A 239 -6.24 -2.36 8.06
N LEU A 240 -5.05 -2.39 8.68
CA LEU A 240 -4.82 -1.84 10.02
C LEU A 240 -5.17 -0.34 10.15
N LEU A 241 -4.97 0.44 9.09
CA LEU A 241 -5.31 1.88 9.09
C LEU A 241 -6.81 2.11 8.84
N LEU A 242 -7.54 1.14 8.28
CA LEU A 242 -9.00 1.19 8.10
C LEU A 242 -9.76 0.66 9.33
N SER A 243 -9.20 -0.27 10.08
CA SER A 243 -9.88 -0.94 11.21
C SER A 243 -9.88 -0.17 12.53
N LYS A 244 -9.11 0.92 12.63
CA LYS A 244 -9.13 1.75 13.84
C LYS A 244 -10.53 2.39 14.02
N PRO A 245 -11.10 2.36 15.23
CA PRO A 245 -12.44 2.89 15.48
C PRO A 245 -12.60 4.32 14.97
N ARG A 246 -13.76 4.60 14.37
CA ARG A 246 -14.13 5.90 13.79
C ARG A 246 -14.09 7.06 14.81
N GLU A 247 -14.06 6.74 16.10
CA GLU A 247 -13.83 7.65 17.24
C GLU A 247 -12.44 8.29 17.22
N ILE A 248 -11.46 7.65 16.57
CA ILE A 248 -10.22 8.28 16.15
C ILE A 248 -10.49 8.90 14.78
N ALA A 249 -10.95 10.15 14.75
CA ALA A 249 -11.46 10.85 13.57
C ALA A 249 -10.49 11.00 12.37
N PHE A 250 -9.26 10.48 12.45
CA PHE A 250 -8.17 10.79 11.53
C PHE A 250 -7.40 9.55 11.05
N THR A 251 -8.11 8.51 10.66
CA THR A 251 -7.53 7.28 10.09
C THR A 251 -7.60 7.33 8.56
N LEU A 252 -7.28 6.22 7.88
CA LEU A 252 -7.43 6.17 6.42
C LEU A 252 -8.93 6.14 6.09
N ASP A 253 -9.39 7.10 5.29
CA ASP A 253 -10.78 7.17 4.83
C ASP A 253 -10.90 6.70 3.38
N VAL A 254 -11.88 5.84 3.10
CA VAL A 254 -12.17 5.29 1.77
C VAL A 254 -13.49 5.82 1.18
N SER A 255 -14.11 6.82 1.82
CA SER A 255 -15.33 7.49 1.36
C SER A 255 -15.22 8.03 -0.07
N ARG A 256 -14.02 8.49 -0.46
CA ARG A 256 -13.70 9.07 -1.77
C ARG A 256 -12.91 8.14 -2.70
N LEU A 257 -12.64 6.91 -2.27
CA LEU A 257 -11.88 5.96 -3.08
C LEU A 257 -12.64 5.68 -4.38
N THR A 258 -12.02 5.87 -5.53
CA THR A 258 -12.64 5.56 -6.83
C THR A 258 -11.97 4.36 -7.46
N THR A 259 -10.68 4.14 -7.19
CA THR A 259 -9.91 3.09 -7.83
C THR A 259 -8.99 2.36 -6.84
N LEU A 260 -9.09 1.04 -6.80
CA LEU A 260 -8.16 0.14 -6.12
C LEU A 260 -7.28 -0.54 -7.17
N VAL A 261 -5.98 -0.29 -7.12
CA VAL A 261 -4.98 -0.88 -8.01
C VAL A 261 -4.31 -2.05 -7.30
N LEU A 262 -4.30 -3.21 -7.93
CA LEU A 262 -3.64 -4.40 -7.41
C LEU A 262 -2.37 -4.69 -8.22
N ASP A 263 -1.19 -4.54 -7.64
CA ASP A 263 0.14 -4.86 -8.24
C ASP A 263 0.33 -6.38 -8.34
N ALA A 264 -0.60 -7.05 -9.03
CA ALA A 264 -0.72 -8.51 -9.09
C ALA A 264 0.18 -9.13 -10.16
N GLY A 265 0.57 -8.35 -11.18
CA GLY A 265 1.53 -8.79 -12.19
C GLY A 265 2.98 -8.79 -11.73
N TRP A 266 3.30 -7.99 -10.71
CA TRP A 266 4.64 -7.93 -10.16
C TRP A 266 4.94 -9.15 -9.28
N LYS A 267 6.15 -9.70 -9.42
CA LYS A 267 6.70 -10.77 -8.59
C LYS A 267 7.95 -10.30 -7.89
N ASP A 268 8.12 -10.69 -6.63
CA ASP A 268 9.33 -10.40 -5.86
C ASP A 268 10.50 -11.35 -6.22
N GLU A 269 11.65 -11.15 -5.58
CA GLU A 269 12.86 -11.98 -5.76
C GLU A 269 12.64 -13.48 -5.46
N LYS A 270 11.59 -13.81 -4.69
CA LYS A 270 11.19 -15.18 -4.37
C LYS A 270 10.04 -15.66 -5.25
N THR A 271 9.79 -14.97 -6.37
CA THR A 271 8.75 -15.25 -7.35
C THR A 271 7.33 -15.17 -6.79
N ARG A 272 7.11 -14.39 -5.74
CA ARG A 272 5.82 -14.24 -5.08
C ARG A 272 5.10 -12.99 -5.58
N SER A 273 3.84 -13.13 -5.94
CA SER A 273 2.91 -12.05 -6.30
C SER A 273 2.17 -11.49 -5.06
N LEU A 274 1.36 -10.45 -5.26
CA LEU A 274 0.54 -9.78 -4.25
C LEU A 274 -0.24 -10.76 -3.37
N LEU A 275 -0.88 -11.77 -3.95
CA LEU A 275 -1.82 -12.66 -3.25
C LEU A 275 -1.25 -14.02 -2.84
N ASP A 276 0.06 -14.23 -2.98
CA ASP A 276 0.69 -15.50 -2.60
C ASP A 276 0.81 -15.67 -1.08
N GLU A 277 1.00 -14.57 -0.35
CA GLU A 277 1.09 -14.59 1.10
C GLU A 277 -0.28 -14.50 1.77
N GLN A 278 -0.48 -15.30 2.81
CA GLN A 278 -1.74 -15.35 3.56
C GLN A 278 -2.14 -13.98 4.12
N GLY A 279 -1.22 -13.25 4.75
CA GLY A 279 -1.53 -11.93 5.30
C GLY A 279 -1.93 -10.91 4.23
N ALA A 280 -1.46 -11.06 2.99
CA ALA A 280 -1.85 -10.19 1.89
C ALA A 280 -3.30 -10.43 1.47
N ARG A 281 -3.71 -11.71 1.42
CA ARG A 281 -5.09 -12.12 1.15
C ARG A 281 -6.05 -11.67 2.25
N GLU A 282 -5.66 -11.86 3.51
CA GLU A 282 -6.41 -11.36 4.68
C GLU A 282 -6.59 -9.85 4.62
N GLY A 283 -5.50 -9.10 4.39
CA GLY A 283 -5.58 -7.65 4.27
C GLY A 283 -6.43 -7.19 3.10
N LEU A 284 -6.37 -7.87 1.94
CA LEU A 284 -7.24 -7.54 0.80
C LEU A 284 -8.71 -7.76 1.13
N VAL A 285 -9.06 -8.87 1.78
CA VAL A 285 -10.42 -9.16 2.21
C VAL A 285 -10.93 -8.08 3.16
N GLU A 286 -10.16 -7.72 4.19
CA GLU A 286 -10.54 -6.68 5.16
C GLU A 286 -10.72 -5.31 4.48
N ILE A 287 -9.81 -4.94 3.57
CA ILE A 287 -9.93 -3.70 2.77
C ILE A 287 -11.20 -3.73 1.93
N TRP A 288 -11.48 -4.84 1.25
CA TRP A 288 -12.65 -4.96 0.37
C TRP A 288 -13.96 -4.86 1.16
N GLU A 289 -14.04 -5.50 2.33
CA GLU A 289 -15.19 -5.38 3.23
C GLU A 289 -15.40 -3.94 3.70
N LYS A 290 -14.33 -3.24 4.08
CA LYS A 290 -14.40 -1.81 4.46
C LYS A 290 -14.84 -0.93 3.29
N ILE A 291 -14.44 -1.26 2.07
CA ILE A 291 -14.93 -0.59 0.86
C ILE A 291 -16.43 -0.87 0.65
N ARG A 292 -16.90 -2.10 0.88
CA ARG A 292 -18.32 -2.48 0.76
C ARG A 292 -19.21 -1.82 1.81
N GLU A 293 -18.70 -1.62 3.02
CA GLU A 293 -19.40 -0.97 4.13
C GLU A 293 -19.57 0.55 3.94
N ARG A 294 -18.84 1.15 2.99
CA ARG A 294 -18.81 2.60 2.82
C ARG A 294 -20.19 3.11 2.38
N LYS A 295 -20.60 4.24 2.97
CA LYS A 295 -21.71 5.06 2.48
C LYS A 295 -21.07 6.24 1.73
N GLY A 296 -21.09 6.24 0.39
CA GLY A 296 -20.32 7.22 -0.37
C GLY A 296 -20.39 7.09 -1.89
N MET A 297 -19.50 7.82 -2.56
CA MET A 297 -19.52 8.09 -4.01
C MET A 297 -19.32 6.81 -4.85
N GLY A 298 -20.42 6.34 -5.44
CA GLY A 298 -20.41 5.34 -6.51
C GLY A 298 -19.69 4.04 -6.18
N GLN A 299 -19.37 3.29 -7.22
CA GLN A 299 -18.73 1.98 -7.13
C GLN A 299 -17.22 2.11 -7.28
N VAL A 300 -16.44 1.51 -6.37
CA VAL A 300 -14.99 1.42 -6.54
C VAL A 300 -14.69 0.50 -7.71
N LYS A 301 -13.81 0.97 -8.59
CA LYS A 301 -13.27 0.15 -9.67
C LYS A 301 -11.95 -0.49 -9.24
N VAL A 302 -11.78 -1.77 -9.55
CA VAL A 302 -10.57 -2.53 -9.30
C VAL A 302 -9.84 -2.71 -10.62
N ILE A 303 -8.54 -2.40 -10.62
CA ILE A 303 -7.68 -2.57 -11.79
C ILE A 303 -6.46 -3.38 -11.37
N LEU A 304 -6.11 -4.40 -12.16
CA LEU A 304 -4.90 -5.18 -11.93
C LEU A 304 -3.77 -4.53 -12.74
N PHE A 305 -2.63 -4.32 -12.09
CA PHE A 305 -1.41 -3.80 -12.67
C PHE A 305 -0.39 -4.91 -12.90
#